data_AF-A0AAV5C161-F1
#
_entry.id   AF-A0AAV5C161-F1
#
_cell.length_a   1.000
_cell.length_b   1.000
_cell.length_c   1.000
_cell.angle_alpha   90.00
_cell.angle_beta   90.00
_cell.angle_gamma   90.00
#
_symmetry.space_group_name_H-M   'P 1'
#
loop_
_entity.id
_entity.type
_entity.pdbx_description
1 polymer ?
#
loop_
_entity_poly.entity_id
_entity_poly.type
_entity_poly.pdbx_seq_one_letter_code
_entity_poly.pdbx_strand_id
1 'polypeptide(L)'
;MSIFLMWTTAGKPLKGFEEVVPGVSFGLRTDLEKASALMKNGVVNPEDLKFYVGYSAWDHDQLLSEIDAGYWVVTSCSSGLITDAMTTDPSRLWTEILQLMGGHYSELSKKPKEDGM
;
A
#
# COMPACT_ATOMS: atom_id res chain seq x y z
N MET A 1 -7.96 13.02 -7.28
CA MET A 1 -6.60 13.29 -6.77
C MET A 1 -5.72 12.09 -7.13
N SER A 2 -4.44 12.31 -7.45
CA SER A 2 -3.50 11.23 -7.81
C SER A 2 -2.33 11.25 -6.84
N ILE A 3 -1.96 10.06 -6.37
CA ILE A 3 -0.83 9.83 -5.48
C ILE A 3 0.15 8.89 -6.16
N PHE A 4 1.39 8.90 -5.74
CA PHE A 4 2.34 7.85 -6.08
C PHE A 4 3.04 7.35 -4.84
N LEU A 5 3.31 6.05 -4.83
CA LEU A 5 4.17 5.42 -3.86
C LEU A 5 5.57 5.29 -4.45
N MET A 6 6.55 5.44 -3.59
CA MET A 6 7.96 5.19 -3.89
C MET A 6 8.53 4.27 -2.82
N TRP A 7 9.43 3.39 -3.23
CA TRP A 7 10.20 2.61 -2.27
C TRP A 7 11.70 2.73 -2.55
N THR A 8 12.50 2.41 -1.53
CA THR A 8 13.95 2.30 -1.72
C THR A 8 14.43 0.94 -1.23
N THR A 9 15.24 0.27 -2.04
CA THR A 9 15.93 -0.98 -1.64
C THR A 9 16.92 -0.74 -0.49
N ALA A 10 17.36 0.50 -0.29
CA ALA A 10 18.23 0.89 0.81
C ALA A 10 17.50 1.08 2.15
N GLY A 11 16.17 1.02 2.19
CA GLY A 11 15.37 1.19 3.41
C GLY A 11 15.54 2.56 4.09
N LYS A 12 15.97 3.58 3.34
CA LYS A 12 16.19 4.92 3.86
C LYS A 12 15.00 5.83 3.53
N PRO A 13 14.54 6.66 4.47
CA PRO A 13 13.49 7.63 4.19
C PRO A 13 13.95 8.62 3.11
N LEU A 14 13.05 8.89 2.15
CA LEU A 14 13.29 9.85 1.09
C LEU A 14 13.04 11.26 1.60
N LYS A 15 14.11 12.06 1.75
CA LYS A 15 13.99 13.45 2.20
C LYS A 15 13.05 14.24 1.27
N GLY A 16 12.06 14.91 1.86
CA GLY A 16 11.08 15.71 1.13
C GLY A 16 9.79 14.97 0.77
N PHE A 17 9.67 13.71 1.16
CA PHE A 17 8.48 12.87 1.06
C PHE A 17 8.07 12.35 2.43
N GLU A 18 6.78 12.02 2.57
CA GLU A 18 6.23 11.49 3.80
C GLU A 18 6.37 9.96 3.81
N GLU A 19 7.01 9.43 4.86
CA GLU A 19 7.21 7.99 5.03
C GLU A 19 5.97 7.37 5.68
N VAL A 20 5.40 6.35 5.04
CA VAL A 20 4.23 5.61 5.55
C VAL A 20 4.69 4.43 6.39
N VAL A 21 5.67 3.70 5.87
CA VAL A 21 6.40 2.62 6.58
C VAL A 21 7.87 2.69 6.18
N PRO A 22 8.79 2.13 6.98
CA PRO A 22 10.22 2.16 6.67
C PRO A 22 10.53 1.74 5.23
N GLY A 23 11.10 2.66 4.46
CA GLY A 23 11.48 2.44 3.06
C GLY A 23 10.36 2.58 2.03
N VAL A 24 9.14 2.94 2.44
CA VAL A 24 8.02 3.28 1.54
C VAL A 24 7.50 4.68 1.88
N SER A 25 7.52 5.57 0.90
CA SER A 25 7.06 6.95 1.03
C SER A 25 5.99 7.25 -0.01
N PHE A 26 5.10 8.20 0.28
CA PHE A 26 4.13 8.68 -0.69
C PHE A 26 4.39 10.13 -1.09
N GLY A 27 3.97 10.48 -2.30
CA GLY A 27 3.98 11.83 -2.83
C GLY A 27 2.69 12.14 -3.57
N LEU A 28 2.35 13.43 -3.64
CA LEU A 28 1.26 13.91 -4.46
C LEU A 28 1.77 14.26 -5.85
N ARG A 29 0.87 14.37 -6.83
CA ARG A 29 1.23 14.84 -8.19
C ARG A 29 2.07 16.13 -8.19
N THR A 30 1.86 17.02 -7.22
CA THR A 30 2.64 18.27 -7.06
C THR A 30 4.11 18.03 -6.72
N ASP A 31 4.47 16.86 -6.19
CA ASP A 31 5.84 16.49 -5.83
C ASP A 31 6.59 15.75 -6.94
N LEU A 32 5.99 15.62 -8.13
CA LEU A 32 6.59 14.88 -9.25
C LEU A 32 7.93 15.47 -9.71
N GLU A 33 8.07 16.80 -9.67
CA GLU A 33 9.34 17.47 -9.97
C GLU A 33 10.45 17.10 -8.98
N LYS A 34 10.11 16.93 -7.69
CA LYS A 34 11.06 16.47 -6.68
C LYS A 34 11.46 15.01 -6.94
N ALA A 35 10.49 14.16 -7.28
CA ALA A 35 10.76 12.77 -7.63
C ALA A 35 11.65 12.65 -8.88
N SER A 36 11.41 13.49 -9.90
CA SER A 36 12.24 13.58 -11.11
C SER A 36 13.69 13.97 -10.80
N ALA A 37 13.91 14.89 -9.85
CA ALA A 37 15.26 15.24 -9.41
C ALA A 37 15.98 14.06 -8.70
N LEU A 38 15.25 13.29 -7.89
CA LEU A 38 15.79 12.07 -7.25
C LEU A 38 16.16 11.00 -8.28
N MET A 39 15.35 10.84 -9.34
CA MET A 39 15.66 9.93 -10.45
C MET A 39 16.92 10.33 -11.20
N LYS A 40 17.08 11.62 -11.50
CA LYS A 40 18.30 12.13 -12.17
C LYS A 40 19.57 11.91 -11.34
N ASN A 41 19.44 11.88 -10.02
CA ASN A 41 20.54 11.64 -9.09
C ASN A 41 20.77 10.15 -8.78
N GLY A 42 20.00 9.24 -9.40
CA GLY A 42 20.11 7.79 -9.20
C GLY A 42 19.68 7.30 -7.82
N VAL A 43 18.89 8.10 -7.09
CA VAL A 43 18.41 7.73 -5.74
C VAL A 43 17.20 6.79 -5.82
N VAL A 44 16.38 6.94 -6.86
CA VAL A 44 15.15 6.18 -7.11
C VAL A 44 15.08 5.89 -8.60
N ASN A 45 14.74 4.66 -9.00
CA ASN A 45 14.55 4.33 -10.40
C ASN A 45 13.07 4.50 -10.80
N PRO A 46 12.75 4.64 -12.10
CA PRO A 46 11.36 4.68 -12.56
C PRO A 46 10.54 3.46 -12.16
N GLU A 47 11.18 2.30 -12.05
CA GLU A 47 10.59 1.04 -11.59
C GLU A 47 10.26 1.03 -10.09
N ASP A 48 10.85 1.94 -9.31
CA ASP A 48 10.60 2.12 -7.88
C ASP A 48 9.40 3.05 -7.60
N LEU A 49 8.64 3.43 -8.63
CA LEU A 49 7.44 4.25 -8.53
C LEU A 49 6.19 3.51 -8.98
N LYS A 50 5.10 3.67 -8.22
CA LYS A 50 3.77 3.24 -8.64
C LYS A 50 2.74 4.35 -8.45
N PHE A 51 1.99 4.64 -9.51
CA PHE A 51 0.93 5.65 -9.50
C PHE A 51 -0.41 5.03 -9.17
N TYR A 52 -1.18 5.73 -8.34
CA TYR A 52 -2.54 5.38 -7.96
C TYR A 52 -3.48 6.56 -8.24
N VAL A 53 -4.64 6.23 -8.80
CA VAL A 53 -5.70 7.22 -9.08
C VAL A 53 -6.81 7.02 -8.06
N GLY A 54 -7.05 8.05 -7.27
CA GLY A 54 -7.96 7.98 -6.14
C GLY A 54 -7.28 7.50 -4.86
N TYR A 55 -7.99 7.69 -3.75
CA TYR A 55 -7.63 7.24 -2.42
C TYR A 55 -8.93 7.05 -1.64
N SER A 56 -8.91 6.16 -0.65
CA SER A 56 -9.98 6.08 0.35
C SER A 56 -9.70 7.09 1.45
N ALA A 57 -10.73 7.81 1.85
CA ALA A 57 -10.69 8.76 2.96
C ALA A 57 -11.82 8.43 3.91
N TRP A 58 -11.57 8.66 5.19
CA TRP A 58 -12.54 8.50 6.24
C TRP A 58 -12.81 9.85 6.88
N ASP A 59 -14.08 10.11 7.18
CA ASP A 59 -14.47 11.22 8.05
C ASP A 59 -14.00 10.95 9.48
N HIS A 60 -14.12 11.97 10.34
CA HIS A 60 -13.79 11.86 11.75
C HIS A 60 -14.52 10.65 12.39
N ASP A 61 -13.77 9.80 13.10
CA ASP A 61 -14.21 8.56 13.76
C ASP A 61 -14.85 7.48 12.86
N GLN A 62 -14.98 7.70 11.55
CA GLN A 62 -15.61 6.75 10.65
C GLN A 62 -14.83 5.43 10.60
N LEU A 63 -13.50 5.48 10.40
CA LEU A 63 -12.67 4.27 10.34
C LEU A 63 -12.76 3.45 11.63
N LEU A 64 -12.73 4.11 12.80
CA LEU A 64 -12.85 3.44 14.09
C LEU A 64 -14.22 2.77 14.23
N SER A 65 -15.30 3.48 13.85
CA SER A 65 -16.65 2.94 13.87
C SER A 65 -16.81 1.73 12.94
N GLU A 66 -16.16 1.77 11.76
CA GLU A 66 -16.20 0.66 10.80
C GLU A 66 -15.40 -0.56 11.30
N ILE A 67 -14.30 -0.35 12.02
CA ILE A 67 -13.56 -1.42 12.69
C ILE A 67 -14.41 -2.05 13.79
N ASP A 68 -15.04 -1.24 14.64
CA ASP A 68 -15.90 -1.72 15.73
C ASP A 68 -17.14 -2.47 15.22
N ALA A 69 -17.69 -2.05 14.07
CA ALA A 69 -18.77 -2.73 13.37
C ALA A 69 -18.33 -4.02 12.65
N GLY A 70 -17.02 -4.31 12.58
CA GLY A 70 -16.48 -5.50 11.93
C GLY A 70 -16.36 -5.40 10.41
N TYR A 71 -16.45 -4.19 9.83
CA TYR A 71 -16.22 -3.99 8.39
C TYR A 71 -14.74 -4.07 8.01
N TRP A 72 -13.84 -3.71 8.92
CA TRP A 72 -12.40 -3.81 8.72
C TRP A 72 -11.74 -4.68 9.76
N VAL A 73 -10.81 -5.51 9.31
CA VAL A 73 -9.88 -6.23 10.19
C VAL A 73 -8.50 -5.60 10.03
N VAL A 74 -7.99 -5.01 11.12
CA VAL A 74 -6.65 -4.40 11.12
C VAL A 74 -5.61 -5.47 11.34
N THR A 75 -4.60 -5.50 10.47
CA THR A 75 -3.45 -6.42 10.57
C THR A 75 -2.14 -5.67 10.34
N SER A 76 -1.04 -6.22 10.87
CA SER A 76 0.30 -5.69 10.61
C SER A 76 0.73 -6.00 9.17
N CYS A 77 1.44 -5.06 8.55
CA CYS A 77 1.95 -5.17 7.19
C CYS A 77 3.45 -4.87 7.18
N SER A 78 4.24 -5.66 6.45
CA SER A 78 5.67 -5.41 6.28
C SER A 78 5.93 -4.56 5.04
N SER A 79 7.03 -3.80 5.02
CA SER A 79 7.46 -3.07 3.83
C SER A 79 7.65 -4.00 2.63
N GLY A 80 8.16 -5.22 2.86
CA GLY A 80 8.29 -6.26 1.83
C GLY A 80 6.95 -6.64 1.18
N LEU A 81 5.89 -6.83 1.97
CA LEU A 81 4.57 -7.16 1.44
C LEU A 81 4.00 -6.01 0.58
N ILE A 82 4.26 -4.76 0.98
CA ILE A 82 3.85 -3.57 0.22
C ILE A 82 4.64 -3.47 -1.08
N THR A 83 5.96 -3.68 -1.06
CA THR A 83 6.78 -3.67 -2.27
C THR A 83 6.43 -4.79 -3.23
N ASP A 84 6.14 -5.98 -2.73
CA ASP A 84 5.68 -7.10 -3.54
C ASP A 84 4.34 -6.74 -4.19
N ALA A 85 3.36 -6.24 -3.43
CA ALA A 85 2.08 -5.77 -3.96
C ALA A 85 2.20 -4.68 -5.05
N MET A 86 3.23 -3.84 -4.97
CA MET A 86 3.52 -2.81 -5.98
C MET A 86 4.19 -3.39 -7.23
N THR A 87 5.05 -4.40 -7.09
CA THR A 87 5.88 -4.92 -8.19
C THR A 87 5.29 -6.15 -8.87
N THR A 88 4.43 -6.91 -8.20
CA THR A 88 3.81 -8.14 -8.70
C THR A 88 2.33 -7.94 -9.04
N ASP A 89 1.69 -9.00 -9.54
CA ASP A 89 0.25 -9.00 -9.80
C ASP A 89 -0.54 -8.89 -8.47
N PRO A 90 -1.32 -7.81 -8.26
CA PRO A 90 -2.07 -7.61 -7.03
C PRO A 90 -3.29 -8.53 -6.92
N SER A 91 -3.65 -9.31 -7.95
CA SER A 91 -4.80 -10.20 -7.94
C SER A 91 -4.78 -11.21 -6.79
N ARG A 92 -3.57 -11.56 -6.31
CA ARG A 92 -3.34 -12.54 -5.25
C ARG A 92 -3.18 -11.93 -3.86
N LEU A 93 -3.01 -10.61 -3.78
CA LEU A 93 -2.66 -9.90 -2.54
C LEU A 93 -3.68 -10.17 -1.43
N TRP A 94 -4.97 -10.13 -1.75
CA TRP A 94 -6.04 -10.42 -0.79
C TRP A 94 -5.92 -11.82 -0.19
N THR A 95 -5.73 -12.82 -1.05
CA THR A 95 -5.58 -14.22 -0.63
C THR A 95 -4.32 -14.42 0.18
N GLU A 96 -3.22 -13.80 -0.22
CA GLU A 96 -1.92 -13.88 0.48
C GLU A 96 -1.99 -13.26 1.87
N ILE A 97 -2.59 -12.07 2.02
CA ILE A 97 -2.78 -11.42 3.33
C ILE A 97 -3.59 -12.31 4.26
N LEU A 98 -4.72 -12.83 3.79
CA LEU A 98 -5.57 -13.70 4.61
C LEU A 98 -4.87 -15.01 5.01
N GLN A 99 -4.02 -15.57 4.15
CA GLN A 99 -3.20 -16.73 4.48
C GLN A 99 -2.15 -16.40 5.55
N LEU A 100 -1.49 -15.24 5.43
CA LEU A 100 -0.51 -14.77 6.41
C LEU A 100 -1.13 -14.49 7.78
N MET A 101 -2.38 -14.00 7.82
CA MET A 101 -3.13 -13.81 9.06
C MET A 101 -3.46 -15.13 9.78
N GLY A 102 -3.48 -16.26 9.05
CA GLY A 102 -3.65 -17.59 9.61
C GLY A 102 -5.03 -17.84 10.26
N GLY A 103 -5.15 -18.98 10.94
CA GLY A 103 -6.39 -19.40 11.60
C GLY A 103 -7.60 -19.36 10.66
N HIS A 104 -8.73 -18.83 11.16
CA HIS A 104 -9.96 -18.68 10.38
C HIS A 104 -9.83 -17.80 9.12
N TYR A 105 -8.90 -16.84 9.08
CA TYR A 105 -8.69 -16.00 7.88
C TYR A 105 -8.08 -16.81 6.74
N SER A 106 -7.19 -17.75 7.02
CA SER A 106 -6.63 -18.65 6.00
C SER A 106 -7.69 -19.60 5.41
N GLU A 107 -8.74 -19.92 6.16
CA GLU A 107 -9.89 -20.68 5.65
C GLU A 107 -10.77 -19.80 4.77
N LEU A 108 -11.00 -18.54 5.20
CA LEU A 108 -11.74 -17.54 4.43
C LEU A 108 -11.09 -17.29 3.06
N SER A 109 -9.75 -17.29 2.99
CA SER A 109 -9.02 -17.05 1.73
C SER A 109 -9.33 -18.08 0.63
N LYS A 110 -9.87 -19.25 0.98
CA LYS A 110 -10.16 -20.36 0.06
C LYS A 110 -11.62 -20.42 -0.35
N LYS A 111 -12.48 -19.61 0.29
CA LYS A 111 -13.90 -19.55 -0.07
C LYS A 111 -14.03 -18.89 -1.44
N PRO A 112 -14.87 -19.44 -2.34
CA PRO A 112 -15.16 -18.77 -3.60
C PRO A 112 -15.78 -17.39 -3.31
N LYS A 113 -15.48 -16.42 -4.17
CA LYS A 113 -16.21 -15.15 -4.18
C LYS A 113 -17.66 -15.49 -4.50
N GLU A 114 -18.53 -15.38 -3.50
CA GLU A 114 -19.97 -15.32 -3.74
C GLU A 114 -20.27 -13.88 -4.17
N ASP A 115 -20.30 -13.66 -5.48
CA ASP A 115 -20.91 -12.45 -6.02
C ASP A 115 -22.41 -12.57 -5.73
N GLY A 116 -22.87 -11.88 -4.69
CA GLY A 116 -24.28 -11.83 -4.33
C GLY A 116 -25.11 -11.33 -5.52
N MET A 117 -26.19 -12.05 -5.80
CA MET A 117 -27.21 -11.71 -6.80
C MET A 117 -28.09 -10.56 -6.32
#